data_AF-A0A961IH55-F1
#
_entry.id   AF-A0A961IH55-F1
#
_cell.length_a   1.000
_cell.length_b   1.000
_cell.length_c   1.000
_cell.angle_alpha   90.00
_cell.angle_beta   90.00
_cell.angle_gamma   90.00
#
_symmetry.space_group_name_H-M   'P 1'
#
loop_
_entity.id
_entity.type
_entity.pdbx_description
1 polymer ?
#
loop_
_entity_poly.entity_id
_entity_poly.type
_entity_poly.pdbx_seq_one_letter_code
_entity_poly.pdbx_strand_id
1 'polypeptide(L)'
;AIIWFELVNSPAEVFDVLGPYGTSDGDYLRLVMDTINEIDFAFMIAYPALMAAFMYYLYVLNGALGRVYFSERFYLYAGFILAVCMWLGDLMENIQLLQLTRAESVQAISDGDILALQVWTRVKWGALFLGMLHLGLAWFAYSGRKWTLLLGPIFIATFLMGLFGLVPRGDRALVELASSIFMPASWIIVLIHAISKWFQPYVSNRIEP
;
A
#
# COMPACT_ATOMS: atom_id res chain seq x y z
N ALA A 1 1.87 14.16 7.58
CA ALA A 1 1.02 14.19 8.79
C ALA A 1 0.30 12.85 8.99
N ILE A 2 -0.47 12.36 8.02
CA ILE A 2 -1.26 11.11 8.21
C ILE A 2 -0.40 9.88 8.54
N ILE A 3 0.68 9.61 7.80
CA ILE A 3 1.59 8.47 8.08
C ILE A 3 2.19 8.55 9.49
N TRP A 4 2.46 9.76 9.98
CA TRP A 4 2.98 9.97 11.32
C TRP A 4 1.94 9.68 12.39
N PHE A 5 0.67 9.99 12.11
CA PHE A 5 -0.45 9.65 12.98
C PHE A 5 -0.77 8.14 12.97
N GLU A 6 -0.72 7.50 11.81
CA GLU A 6 -0.86 6.03 11.69
C GLU A 6 0.20 5.27 12.49
N LEU A 7 1.42 5.80 12.57
CA LEU A 7 2.58 5.14 13.18
C LEU A 7 2.84 5.57 14.63
N VAL A 8 1.89 6.23 15.31
CA VAL A 8 2.04 6.60 16.73
C VAL A 8 2.27 5.37 17.61
N ASN A 9 3.09 5.55 18.65
CA ASN A 9 3.49 4.48 19.56
C ASN A 9 3.00 4.65 20.99
N SER A 10 2.36 5.77 21.30
CA SER A 10 1.83 6.04 22.63
C SER A 10 0.66 7.03 22.58
N PRO A 11 -0.16 7.08 23.64
CA PRO A 11 -1.18 8.11 23.79
C PRO A 11 -0.63 9.54 23.73
N ALA A 12 0.56 9.78 24.29
CA ALA A 12 1.18 11.10 24.28
C ALA A 12 1.51 11.55 22.84
N GLU A 13 2.02 10.63 22.03
CA GLU A 13 2.41 10.92 20.65
C GLU A 13 1.23 11.28 19.75
N VAL A 14 0.02 10.80 20.06
CA VAL A 14 -1.22 11.25 19.40
C VAL A 14 -1.39 12.77 19.57
N PHE A 15 -1.16 13.30 20.77
CA PHE A 15 -1.27 14.72 21.05
C PHE A 15 -0.06 15.53 20.55
N ASP A 16 1.11 14.90 20.44
CA ASP A 16 2.26 15.53 19.78
C ASP A 16 2.00 15.75 18.27
N VAL A 17 1.29 14.81 17.63
CA VAL A 17 0.93 14.89 16.20
C VAL A 17 -0.30 15.77 15.95
N LEU A 18 -1.35 15.62 16.75
CA LEU A 18 -2.63 16.32 16.55
C LEU A 18 -2.73 17.65 17.29
N GLY A 19 -1.81 17.95 18.20
CA GLY A 19 -1.90 19.09 19.10
C GLY A 19 -2.89 18.90 20.27
N PRO A 20 -2.86 19.81 21.27
CA PRO A 20 -3.74 19.77 22.42
C PRO A 20 -5.22 20.00 22.03
N TYR A 21 -6.12 19.22 22.62
CA TYR A 21 -7.56 19.36 22.42
C TYR A 21 -8.08 20.71 22.96
N GLY A 22 -9.04 21.32 22.26
CA GLY A 22 -9.64 22.60 22.64
C GLY A 22 -8.75 23.82 22.35
N THR A 23 -7.63 23.61 21.67
CA THR A 23 -6.82 24.70 21.09
C THR A 23 -7.18 24.86 19.62
N SER A 24 -7.12 26.09 19.10
CA SER A 24 -7.47 26.36 17.69
C SER A 24 -6.70 25.49 16.71
N ASP A 25 -5.40 25.30 16.97
CA ASP A 25 -4.52 24.53 16.09
C ASP A 25 -4.80 23.02 16.20
N GLY A 26 -5.04 22.52 17.41
CA GLY A 26 -5.36 21.11 17.64
C GLY A 26 -6.72 20.72 17.06
N ASP A 27 -7.73 21.57 17.25
CA ASP A 27 -9.08 21.34 16.71
C ASP A 27 -9.07 21.39 15.18
N TYR A 28 -8.29 22.29 14.58
CA TYR A 28 -8.10 22.34 13.14
C TYR A 28 -7.43 21.07 12.60
N LEU A 29 -6.33 20.62 13.23
CA LEU A 29 -5.63 19.40 12.80
C LEU A 29 -6.51 18.17 12.91
N ARG A 30 -7.31 18.04 13.98
CA ARG A 30 -8.27 16.94 14.16
C ARG A 30 -9.34 16.95 13.08
N LEU A 31 -9.92 18.12 12.78
CA LEU A 31 -10.89 18.26 11.68
C LEU A 31 -10.29 17.84 10.32
N VAL A 32 -9.06 18.27 10.04
CA VAL A 32 -8.37 17.89 8.80
C VAL A 32 -8.11 16.39 8.75
N MET A 33 -7.62 15.79 9.84
CA MET A 33 -7.38 14.34 9.90
C MET A 33 -8.68 13.53 9.77
N ASP A 34 -9.76 13.95 10.44
CA ASP A 34 -11.07 13.31 10.29
C ASP A 34 -11.56 13.37 8.85
N THR A 35 -11.44 14.54 8.21
CA THR A 35 -11.83 14.70 6.80
C THR A 35 -11.02 13.78 5.89
N ILE A 36 -9.71 13.66 6.12
CA ILE A 36 -8.85 12.78 5.31
C ILE A 36 -9.23 11.32 5.55
N ASN A 37 -9.40 10.88 6.79
CA ASN A 37 -9.80 9.51 7.11
C ASN A 37 -11.17 9.16 6.50
N GLU A 38 -12.14 10.08 6.53
CA GLU A 38 -13.45 9.91 5.90
C GLU A 38 -13.36 9.82 4.37
N ILE A 39 -12.48 10.60 3.74
CA ILE A 39 -12.20 10.48 2.31
C ILE A 39 -11.54 9.13 2.01
N ASP A 40 -10.59 8.69 2.84
CA ASP A 40 -9.95 7.39 2.70
C ASP A 40 -10.95 6.25 2.78
N PHE A 41 -12.06 6.37 3.53
CA PHE A 41 -13.15 5.40 3.48
C PHE A 41 -13.75 5.22 2.08
N ALA A 42 -13.84 6.29 1.29
CA ALA A 42 -14.34 6.22 -0.09
C ALA A 42 -13.31 5.61 -1.06
N PHE A 43 -12.01 5.71 -0.74
CA PHE A 43 -10.91 5.27 -1.61
C PHE A 43 -10.21 3.97 -1.15
N MET A 44 -10.53 3.43 0.03
CA MET A 44 -9.85 2.25 0.61
C MET A 44 -9.94 1.00 -0.25
N ILE A 45 -10.92 0.92 -1.15
CA ILE A 45 -11.10 -0.21 -2.08
C ILE A 45 -10.28 -0.01 -3.36
N ALA A 46 -10.00 1.24 -3.74
CA ALA A 46 -9.40 1.57 -5.02
C ALA A 46 -7.98 1.01 -5.15
N TYR A 47 -7.13 1.22 -4.14
CA TYR A 47 -5.75 0.79 -4.21
C TYR A 47 -5.54 -0.73 -4.03
N PRO A 48 -6.29 -1.46 -3.17
CA PRO A 48 -6.20 -2.92 -3.15
C PRO A 48 -6.76 -3.54 -4.43
N ALA A 49 -7.83 -2.98 -5.01
CA ALA A 49 -8.34 -3.40 -6.30
C ALA A 49 -7.31 -3.15 -7.42
N LEU A 50 -6.61 -2.02 -7.39
CA LEU A 50 -5.52 -1.72 -8.33
C LEU A 50 -4.36 -2.71 -8.19
N MET A 51 -3.94 -3.02 -6.96
CA MET A 51 -2.91 -4.04 -6.68
C MET A 51 -3.35 -5.41 -7.23
N ALA A 52 -4.58 -5.83 -6.96
CA ALA A 52 -5.16 -7.06 -7.50
C ALA A 52 -5.19 -7.07 -9.04
N ALA A 53 -5.54 -5.95 -9.67
CA ALA A 53 -5.54 -5.79 -11.11
C ALA A 53 -4.13 -5.91 -11.71
N PHE A 54 -3.10 -5.33 -11.06
CA PHE A 54 -1.71 -5.50 -11.49
C PHE A 54 -1.23 -6.94 -11.36
N MET A 55 -1.59 -7.64 -10.28
CA MET A 55 -1.27 -9.06 -10.11
C MET A 55 -1.90 -9.90 -11.22
N TYR A 56 -3.19 -9.68 -11.50
CA TYR A 56 -3.90 -10.37 -12.57
C TYR A 56 -3.30 -10.04 -13.95
N TYR A 57 -2.98 -8.78 -14.20
CA TYR A 57 -2.33 -8.34 -15.44
C TYR A 57 -1.00 -9.07 -15.67
N LEU A 58 -0.13 -9.12 -14.66
CA LEU A 58 1.16 -9.82 -14.77
C LEU A 58 1.01 -11.34 -14.85
N TYR A 59 -0.01 -11.91 -14.21
CA TYR A 59 -0.35 -13.33 -14.36
C TYR A 59 -0.68 -13.67 -15.82
N VAL A 60 -1.62 -12.94 -16.43
CA VAL A 60 -2.01 -13.12 -17.84
C VAL A 60 -0.81 -12.90 -18.76
N LEU A 61 -0.03 -11.85 -18.51
CA LEU A 61 1.11 -11.48 -19.32
C LEU A 61 2.24 -12.52 -19.29
N ASN A 62 2.57 -13.08 -18.12
CA ASN A 62 3.57 -14.15 -18.01
C ASN A 62 3.06 -15.47 -18.59
N GLY A 63 1.79 -15.80 -18.38
CA GLY A 63 1.16 -16.99 -18.97
C GLY A 63 1.20 -16.97 -20.50
N ALA A 64 0.92 -15.81 -21.12
CA ALA A 64 1.03 -15.63 -22.57
C ALA A 64 2.46 -15.83 -23.12
N LEU A 65 3.49 -15.68 -22.28
CA LEU A 65 4.89 -15.92 -22.65
C LEU A 65 5.37 -17.34 -22.34
N GLY A 66 4.49 -18.23 -21.87
CA GLY A 66 4.85 -19.59 -21.44
C GLY A 66 5.75 -19.61 -20.20
N ARG A 67 5.73 -18.55 -19.40
CA ARG A 67 6.60 -18.38 -18.22
C ARG A 67 5.84 -18.80 -16.98
N VAL A 68 5.90 -20.09 -16.72
CA VAL A 68 5.17 -20.73 -15.63
C VAL A 68 5.99 -20.64 -14.35
N TYR A 69 5.46 -19.96 -13.34
CA TYR A 69 6.02 -20.03 -11.97
C TYR A 69 5.76 -21.41 -11.37
N PHE A 70 6.51 -21.78 -10.34
CA PHE A 70 6.08 -22.84 -9.43
C PHE A 70 4.73 -22.41 -8.81
N SER A 71 3.63 -22.98 -9.30
CA SER A 71 2.23 -22.69 -8.95
C SER A 71 1.74 -21.26 -9.25
N GLU A 72 1.50 -20.92 -10.53
CA GLU A 72 0.95 -19.62 -10.94
C GLU A 72 -0.34 -19.22 -10.20
N ARG A 73 -1.20 -20.22 -9.91
CA ARG A 73 -2.44 -20.01 -9.16
C ARG A 73 -2.17 -19.59 -7.72
N PHE A 74 -1.18 -20.22 -7.07
CA PHE A 74 -0.79 -19.82 -5.72
C PHE A 74 -0.33 -18.36 -5.69
N TYR A 75 0.50 -17.97 -6.66
CA TYR A 75 1.00 -16.60 -6.76
C TYR A 75 -0.15 -15.58 -6.94
N LEU A 76 -1.10 -15.86 -7.83
CA LEU A 76 -2.28 -15.01 -8.03
C LEU A 76 -3.15 -14.93 -6.76
N TYR A 77 -3.43 -16.07 -6.13
CA TYR A 77 -4.26 -16.10 -4.92
C TYR A 77 -3.57 -15.43 -3.73
N ALA A 78 -2.25 -15.56 -3.59
CA ALA A 78 -1.48 -14.82 -2.59
C ALA A 78 -1.61 -13.30 -2.80
N GLY A 79 -1.53 -12.83 -4.05
CA GLY A 79 -1.77 -11.42 -4.39
C GLY A 79 -3.17 -10.94 -4.00
N PHE A 80 -4.22 -11.73 -4.25
CA PHE A 80 -5.58 -11.38 -3.84
C PHE A 80 -5.79 -11.40 -2.33
N ILE A 81 -5.21 -12.37 -1.62
CA ILE A 81 -5.24 -12.41 -0.16
C ILE A 81 -4.58 -11.15 0.40
N LEU A 82 -3.43 -10.74 -0.14
CA LEU A 82 -2.76 -9.50 0.27
C LEU A 82 -3.65 -8.27 0.02
N ALA A 83 -4.34 -8.17 -1.11
CA ALA A 83 -5.28 -7.09 -1.37
C ALA A 83 -6.44 -7.06 -0.37
N VAL A 84 -6.99 -8.23 -0.01
CA VAL A 84 -8.03 -8.31 1.05
C VAL A 84 -7.46 -7.88 2.41
N CYS A 85 -6.25 -8.30 2.75
CA CYS A 85 -5.58 -7.87 3.99
C CYS A 85 -5.32 -6.36 4.02
N MET A 86 -4.95 -5.74 2.89
CA MET A 86 -4.80 -4.28 2.77
C MET A 86 -6.12 -3.60 3.08
N TRP A 87 -7.20 -4.00 2.41
CA TRP A 87 -8.53 -3.41 2.59
C TRP A 87 -9.04 -3.55 4.03
N LEU A 88 -8.94 -4.75 4.62
CA LEU A 88 -9.35 -4.97 6.01
C LEU A 88 -8.48 -4.21 7.00
N GLY A 89 -7.16 -4.15 6.76
CA GLY A 89 -6.24 -3.38 7.58
C GLY A 89 -6.59 -1.90 7.60
N ASP A 90 -6.84 -1.33 6.42
CA ASP A 90 -7.19 0.08 6.22
C ASP A 90 -8.55 0.43 6.83
N LEU A 91 -9.55 -0.44 6.66
CA LEU A 91 -10.86 -0.29 7.29
C LEU A 91 -10.74 -0.21 8.82
N MET A 92 -10.03 -1.17 9.41
CA MET A 92 -9.91 -1.26 10.86
C MET A 92 -9.03 -0.14 11.43
N GLU A 93 -7.95 0.23 10.74
CA GLU A 93 -7.10 1.35 11.11
C GLU A 93 -7.87 2.68 11.09
N ASN A 94 -8.62 2.97 10.02
CA ASN A 94 -9.38 4.22 9.92
C ASN A 94 -10.43 4.37 11.02
N ILE A 95 -11.04 3.26 11.47
CA ILE A 95 -11.92 3.26 12.65
C ILE A 95 -11.14 3.71 13.91
N GLN A 96 -9.93 3.20 14.11
CA GLN A 96 -9.09 3.58 15.25
C GLN A 96 -8.62 5.02 15.16
N LEU A 97 -8.19 5.48 13.98
CA LEU A 97 -7.77 6.87 13.78
C LEU A 97 -8.90 7.86 14.10
N LEU A 98 -10.12 7.61 13.61
CA LEU A 98 -11.30 8.42 13.92
C LEU A 98 -11.70 8.37 15.40
N GLN A 99 -11.41 7.28 16.10
CA GLN A 99 -11.61 7.21 17.55
C GLN A 99 -10.58 8.08 18.28
N LEU A 100 -9.32 8.04 17.87
CA LEU A 100 -8.21 8.77 18.50
C LEU A 100 -8.30 10.30 18.28
N THR A 101 -8.79 10.75 17.13
CA THR A 101 -9.03 12.18 16.88
C THR A 101 -10.09 12.78 17.80
N ARG A 102 -11.00 11.97 18.33
CA ARG A 102 -12.04 12.39 19.29
C ARG A 102 -11.59 12.42 20.74
N ALA A 103 -10.38 11.93 21.05
CA ALA A 103 -9.88 11.90 22.42
C ALA A 103 -9.57 13.33 22.92
N GLU A 104 -10.17 13.69 24.05
CA GLU A 104 -10.02 15.02 24.67
C GLU A 104 -8.75 15.16 25.52
N SER A 105 -8.17 14.03 25.95
CA SER A 105 -6.94 14.01 26.75
C SER A 105 -6.13 12.73 26.52
N VAL A 106 -4.86 12.74 26.91
CA VAL A 106 -3.96 11.57 26.87
C VAL A 106 -4.55 10.41 27.67
N GLN A 107 -5.19 10.70 28.81
CA GLN A 107 -5.79 9.72 29.71
C GLN A 107 -7.06 9.07 29.13
N ALA A 108 -7.68 9.69 28.12
CA ALA A 108 -8.85 9.15 27.43
C ALA A 108 -8.48 8.05 26.42
N ILE A 109 -7.19 7.90 26.08
CA ILE A 109 -6.69 6.89 25.16
C ILE A 109 -6.10 5.74 25.97
N SER A 110 -6.62 4.53 25.77
CA SER A 110 -6.05 3.34 26.41
C SER A 110 -4.84 2.82 25.62
N ASP A 111 -3.93 2.11 26.30
CA ASP A 111 -2.84 1.39 25.63
C ASP A 111 -3.37 0.34 24.63
N GLY A 112 -4.59 -0.16 24.85
CA GLY A 112 -5.29 -1.07 23.95
C GLY A 112 -5.65 -0.42 22.61
N ASP A 113 -6.06 0.85 22.61
CA ASP A 113 -6.40 1.59 21.39
C ASP A 113 -5.14 1.80 20.53
N ILE A 114 -4.02 2.15 21.17
CA ILE A 114 -2.73 2.30 20.48
C ILE A 114 -2.24 0.96 19.93
N LEU A 115 -2.34 -0.12 20.71
CA LEU A 115 -1.96 -1.44 20.22
C LEU A 115 -2.83 -1.89 19.05
N ALA A 116 -4.14 -1.64 19.11
CA ALA A 116 -5.05 -1.96 18.01
C ALA A 116 -4.68 -1.19 16.74
N LEU A 117 -4.44 0.12 16.84
CA LEU A 117 -3.94 0.93 15.72
C LEU A 117 -2.67 0.33 15.12
N GLN A 118 -1.64 0.10 15.96
CA GLN A 118 -0.36 -0.46 15.50
C GLN A 118 -0.51 -1.79 14.77
N VAL A 119 -1.36 -2.68 15.26
CA VAL A 119 -1.60 -3.98 14.63
C VAL A 119 -2.22 -3.79 13.25
N TRP A 120 -3.29 -2.98 13.15
CA TRP A 120 -4.00 -2.79 11.88
C TRP A 120 -3.18 -2.00 10.85
N THR A 121 -2.48 -0.95 11.28
CA THR A 121 -1.49 -0.23 10.46
C THR A 121 -0.42 -1.20 9.92
N ARG A 122 0.13 -2.08 10.75
CA ARG A 122 1.12 -3.08 10.30
C ARG A 122 0.53 -4.13 9.35
N VAL A 123 -0.71 -4.54 9.56
CA VAL A 123 -1.41 -5.44 8.62
C VAL A 123 -1.59 -4.77 7.27
N LYS A 124 -2.10 -3.52 7.24
CA LYS A 124 -2.28 -2.73 6.01
C LYS A 124 -0.95 -2.57 5.26
N TRP A 125 0.02 -1.92 5.90
CA TRP A 125 1.30 -1.59 5.28
C TRP A 125 2.13 -2.84 4.97
N GLY A 126 2.11 -3.84 5.86
CA GLY A 126 2.79 -5.11 5.64
C GLY A 126 2.24 -5.85 4.42
N ALA A 127 0.92 -5.92 4.29
CA ALA A 127 0.30 -6.50 3.10
C ALA A 127 0.67 -5.71 1.84
N LEU A 128 0.61 -4.37 1.90
CA LEU A 128 0.95 -3.47 0.79
C LEU A 128 2.39 -3.69 0.31
N PHE A 129 3.37 -3.70 1.22
CA PHE A 129 4.77 -3.89 0.87
C PHE A 129 5.06 -5.33 0.41
N LEU A 130 4.44 -6.35 1.01
CA LEU A 130 4.53 -7.72 0.49
C LEU A 130 3.93 -7.86 -0.92
N GLY A 131 2.90 -7.07 -1.23
CA GLY A 131 2.36 -6.92 -2.58
C GLY A 131 3.38 -6.30 -3.53
N MET A 132 4.13 -5.29 -3.09
CA MET A 132 5.22 -4.72 -3.89
C MET A 132 6.33 -5.74 -4.15
N LEU A 133 6.72 -6.55 -3.16
CA LEU A 133 7.68 -7.66 -3.38
C LEU A 133 7.15 -8.63 -4.43
N HIS A 134 5.90 -9.06 -4.30
CA HIS A 134 5.24 -9.91 -5.28
C HIS A 134 5.38 -9.27 -6.67
N LEU A 135 4.83 -8.07 -6.89
CA LEU A 135 4.91 -7.40 -8.19
C LEU A 135 6.36 -7.34 -8.73
N GLY A 136 7.34 -7.07 -7.88
CA GLY A 136 8.75 -7.06 -8.26
C GLY A 136 9.24 -8.41 -8.79
N LEU A 137 8.94 -9.51 -8.09
CA LEU A 137 9.23 -10.88 -8.54
C LEU A 137 8.48 -11.22 -9.84
N ALA A 138 7.24 -10.75 -9.97
CA ALA A 138 6.48 -10.96 -11.19
C ALA A 138 7.11 -10.27 -12.41
N TRP A 139 7.62 -9.05 -12.21
CA TRP A 139 8.33 -8.29 -13.22
C TRP A 139 9.69 -8.90 -13.60
N PHE A 140 10.42 -9.51 -12.66
CA PHE A 140 11.66 -10.20 -12.99
C PHE A 140 11.45 -11.40 -13.91
N ALA A 141 10.39 -12.18 -13.68
CA ALA A 141 10.09 -13.27 -14.58
C ALA A 141 9.60 -12.77 -15.95
N TYR A 142 9.05 -11.55 -16.03
CA TYR A 142 8.74 -10.88 -17.29
C TYR A 142 10.01 -10.33 -17.99
N SER A 143 10.80 -11.20 -18.64
CA SER A 143 12.05 -10.81 -19.34
C SER A 143 11.86 -10.33 -20.80
N GLY A 144 10.68 -9.81 -21.13
CA GLY A 144 10.35 -9.42 -22.51
C GLY A 144 11.08 -8.18 -23.04
N ARG A 145 11.58 -7.27 -22.18
CA ARG A 145 12.29 -6.04 -22.58
C ARG A 145 13.33 -5.62 -21.54
N LYS A 146 14.52 -5.17 -21.99
CA LYS A 146 15.62 -4.74 -21.10
C LYS A 146 15.20 -3.64 -20.12
N TRP A 147 14.29 -2.74 -20.50
CA TRP A 147 13.83 -1.66 -19.63
C TRP A 147 12.83 -2.12 -18.57
N THR A 148 12.01 -3.16 -18.83
CA THR A 148 11.05 -3.67 -17.83
C THR A 148 11.75 -4.44 -16.71
N LEU A 149 13.00 -4.87 -16.93
CA LEU A 149 13.86 -5.42 -15.87
C LEU A 149 14.18 -4.39 -14.78
N LEU A 150 14.05 -3.08 -15.06
CA LEU A 150 14.25 -2.04 -14.06
C LEU A 150 13.06 -1.90 -13.10
N LEU A 151 11.88 -2.43 -13.46
CA LEU A 151 10.69 -2.36 -12.60
C LEU A 151 10.80 -3.28 -11.39
N GLY A 152 11.28 -4.52 -11.59
CA GLY A 152 11.52 -5.48 -10.50
C GLY A 152 12.30 -4.87 -9.33
N PRO A 153 13.50 -4.30 -9.57
CA PRO A 153 14.29 -3.62 -8.55
C PRO A 153 13.57 -2.47 -7.85
N ILE A 154 12.78 -1.64 -8.56
CA ILE A 154 12.05 -0.51 -7.94
C ILE A 154 10.98 -1.03 -6.97
N PHE A 155 10.22 -2.06 -7.38
CA PHE A 155 9.24 -2.72 -6.53
C PHE A 155 9.88 -3.36 -5.29
N ILE A 156 11.00 -4.07 -5.46
CA ILE A 156 11.74 -4.65 -4.33
C ILE A 156 12.33 -3.57 -3.42
N ALA A 157 12.88 -2.50 -3.99
CA ALA A 157 13.38 -1.38 -3.19
C ALA A 157 12.26 -0.74 -2.35
N THR A 158 11.08 -0.53 -2.95
CA THR A 158 9.90 -0.04 -2.23
C THR A 158 9.53 -0.99 -1.08
N PHE A 159 9.51 -2.30 -1.32
CA PHE A 159 9.25 -3.30 -0.28
C PHE A 159 10.28 -3.22 0.85
N LEU A 160 11.57 -3.16 0.53
CA LEU A 160 12.64 -3.10 1.54
C LEU A 160 12.54 -1.83 2.38
N MET A 161 12.34 -0.68 1.75
CA MET A 161 12.17 0.60 2.46
C MET A 161 10.96 0.56 3.39
N GLY A 162 9.82 0.07 2.89
CA GLY A 162 8.61 -0.09 3.69
C GLY A 162 8.78 -1.08 4.85
N LEU A 163 9.40 -2.24 4.59
CA LEU A 163 9.67 -3.25 5.60
C LEU A 163 10.56 -2.68 6.71
N PHE A 164 11.68 -2.04 6.36
CA PHE A 164 12.59 -1.43 7.34
C PHE A 164 11.94 -0.28 8.10
N GLY A 165 11.03 0.47 7.47
CA GLY A 165 10.24 1.51 8.14
C GLY A 165 9.20 0.96 9.13
N LEU A 166 8.66 -0.24 8.91
CA LEU A 166 7.63 -0.85 9.77
C LEU A 166 8.16 -1.63 10.98
N VAL A 167 9.46 -1.97 11.01
CA VAL A 167 10.07 -2.66 12.16
C VAL A 167 9.91 -1.80 13.42
N PRO A 168 9.78 -2.38 14.64
CA PRO A 168 9.83 -1.59 15.86
C PRO A 168 11.08 -0.69 15.89
N ARG A 169 10.90 0.63 16.07
CA ARG A 169 11.94 1.67 15.95
C ARG A 169 12.46 1.93 14.53
N GLY A 170 11.73 1.49 13.51
CA GLY A 170 11.96 1.84 12.12
C GLY A 170 11.76 3.33 11.87
N ASP A 171 12.40 3.83 10.82
CA ASP A 171 12.29 5.23 10.43
C ASP A 171 10.99 5.46 9.65
N ARG A 172 10.07 6.25 10.21
CA ARG A 172 8.80 6.61 9.57
C ARG A 172 9.00 7.32 8.24
N ALA A 173 10.12 8.04 8.08
CA ALA A 173 10.46 8.69 6.83
C ALA A 173 10.69 7.67 5.69
N LEU A 174 11.11 6.44 6.01
CA LEU A 174 11.22 5.37 5.01
C LEU A 174 9.85 4.89 4.53
N VAL A 175 8.87 4.76 5.42
CA VAL A 175 7.49 4.43 5.05
C VAL A 175 6.93 5.53 4.16
N GLU A 176 7.09 6.79 4.57
CA GLU A 176 6.62 7.96 3.83
C GLU A 176 7.28 8.08 2.44
N LEU A 177 8.59 7.86 2.35
CA LEU A 177 9.30 7.88 1.07
C LEU A 177 8.87 6.73 0.16
N ALA A 178 8.72 5.52 0.71
CA ALA A 178 8.27 4.35 -0.02
C ALA A 178 6.83 4.55 -0.56
N SER A 179 5.92 5.05 0.27
CA SER A 179 4.50 5.19 -0.06
C SER A 179 4.19 6.41 -0.94
N SER A 180 4.95 7.50 -0.80
CA SER A 180 4.62 8.78 -1.45
C SER A 180 5.35 8.97 -2.78
N ILE A 181 6.50 8.32 -2.97
CA ILE A 181 7.33 8.49 -4.17
C ILE A 181 7.47 7.18 -4.93
N PHE A 182 8.07 6.16 -4.32
CA PHE A 182 8.47 4.95 -5.03
C PHE A 182 7.25 4.13 -5.48
N MET A 183 6.26 3.96 -4.61
CA MET A 183 5.07 3.18 -4.91
C MET A 183 4.20 3.81 -6.00
N PRO A 184 3.80 5.10 -5.93
CA PRO A 184 3.01 5.73 -6.98
C PRO A 184 3.76 5.75 -8.32
N ALA A 185 5.07 6.05 -8.30
CA ALA A 185 5.89 6.00 -9.52
C ALA A 185 5.88 4.60 -10.15
N SER A 186 6.05 3.56 -9.34
CA SER A 186 6.00 2.17 -9.81
C SER A 186 4.65 1.84 -10.43
N TRP A 187 3.54 2.20 -9.76
CA TRP A 187 2.18 1.95 -10.24
C TRP A 187 1.87 2.70 -11.54
N ILE A 188 2.28 3.96 -11.65
CA ILE A 188 2.14 4.74 -12.89
C ILE A 188 2.88 4.05 -14.04
N ILE A 189 4.09 3.55 -13.82
CA ILE A 189 4.84 2.86 -14.89
C ILE A 189 4.14 1.55 -15.29
N VAL A 190 3.59 0.79 -14.33
CA VAL A 190 2.81 -0.42 -14.63
C VAL A 190 1.55 -0.06 -15.43
N LEU A 191 0.84 1.01 -15.07
CA LEU A 191 -0.33 1.50 -15.82
C LEU A 191 0.04 1.90 -17.24
N ILE A 192 1.11 2.68 -17.43
CA ILE A 192 1.60 3.07 -18.76
C ILE A 192 1.97 1.82 -19.57
N HIS A 193 2.62 0.84 -18.94
CA HIS A 193 2.95 -0.42 -19.61
C HIS A 193 1.69 -1.18 -20.02
N ALA A 194 0.71 -1.35 -19.12
CA ALA A 194 -0.56 -2.02 -19.39
C ALA A 194 -1.34 -1.33 -20.52
N ILE A 195 -1.45 0.00 -20.49
CA ILE A 195 -2.09 0.80 -21.53
C ILE A 195 -1.33 0.63 -22.86
N SER A 196 0.00 0.69 -22.85
CA SER A 196 0.80 0.51 -24.06
C SER A 196 0.58 -0.88 -24.69
N LYS A 197 0.35 -1.91 -23.88
CA LYS A 197 0.04 -3.27 -24.34
C LYS A 197 -1.38 -3.41 -24.85
N TRP A 198 -2.34 -2.72 -24.24
CA TRP A 198 -3.72 -2.67 -24.71
C TRP A 198 -3.85 -2.04 -26.11
N PHE A 199 -3.10 -0.97 -26.36
CA PHE A 199 -3.10 -0.26 -27.64
C PHE A 199 -2.13 -0.82 -28.68
N GLN A 200 -1.28 -1.79 -28.32
CA GLN A 200 -0.54 -2.55 -29.35
C GLN A 200 -1.60 -3.33 -30.14
N PRO A 201 -1.89 -2.94 -31.39
CA PRO A 201 -2.92 -3.64 -32.14
C PRO A 201 -2.47 -5.10 -32.27
N TYR A 202 -3.42 -6.04 -32.25
CA TYR A 202 -3.24 -7.48 -32.50
C TYR A 202 -2.74 -7.76 -33.94
N VAL A 203 -1.86 -6.92 -34.46
CA VAL A 203 -1.23 -6.97 -35.77
C VAL A 203 -0.01 -7.87 -35.61
N SER A 204 -0.22 -9.19 -35.70
CA SER A 204 0.68 -10.13 -36.40
C SER A 204 0.50 -11.63 -36.12
N ASN A 205 -0.39 -12.09 -35.22
CA ASN A 205 -0.54 -13.54 -34.96
C ASN A 205 -1.85 -14.17 -35.44
N ARG A 206 -2.45 -13.64 -36.51
CA ARG A 206 -3.39 -14.38 -37.38
C ARG A 206 -2.92 -14.37 -38.84
N ILE A 207 -1.64 -14.57 -39.06
CA ILE A 207 -1.17 -15.05 -40.36
C ILE A 207 -0.72 -16.49 -40.12
N GLU A 208 -1.64 -17.38 -40.50
CA GLU A 208 -1.53 -18.84 -40.64
C GLU A 208 -0.25 -19.26 -41.39
N PRO A 209 0.18 -20.52 -41.26
CA PRO A 209 -0.57 -21.66 -41.83
C PRO A 209 -1.32 -22.52 -40.81
#